data_AF-C0XU50-F1
#
_entry.id   AF-C0XU50-F1
#
_cell.length_a   1.000
_cell.length_b   1.000
_cell.length_c   1.000
_cell.angle_alpha   90.00
_cell.angle_beta   90.00
_cell.angle_gamma   90.00
#
_symmetry.space_group_name_H-M   'P 1'
#
loop_
_entity.id
_entity.type
_entity.pdbx_description
1 polymer ?
#
loop_
_entity_poly.entity_id
_entity_poly.type
_entity_poly.pdbx_seq_one_letter_code
_entity_poly.pdbx_strand_id
1 'polypeptide(L)'
;MPDNFPYVAVSVVTTGIHPSTGRLLTIDAVTFDDDGAIGEEFHSVFSTGSDPGPRHNHGLEPGDFAQAPRFSRHLKTLDRLIDDRTLVLHDAPLAWGF
;
A
#
# COMPACT_ATOMS: atom_id res chain seq x y z
N MET A 1 -18.77 -3.96 8.23
CA MET A 1 -18.58 -4.70 9.49
C MET A 1 -17.39 -5.63 9.26
N PRO A 2 -16.33 -5.54 10.06
CA PRO A 2 -15.16 -6.44 10.00
C PRO A 2 -15.55 -7.92 9.93
N ASP A 3 -16.67 -8.28 10.57
CA ASP A 3 -17.25 -9.63 10.63
C ASP A 3 -17.48 -10.33 9.28
N ASN A 4 -17.61 -9.59 8.17
CA ASN A 4 -17.83 -10.19 6.84
C ASN A 4 -16.56 -10.37 6.02
N PHE A 5 -15.47 -9.68 6.34
CA PHE A 5 -14.22 -9.70 5.58
C PHE A 5 -13.03 -9.68 6.55
N PRO A 6 -12.71 -10.82 7.19
CA PRO A 6 -11.71 -10.91 8.25
C PRO A 6 -10.26 -10.76 7.78
N TYR A 7 -10.01 -10.74 6.48
CA TYR A 7 -8.66 -10.57 5.93
C TYR A 7 -8.50 -9.24 5.21
N VAL A 8 -7.27 -8.76 5.16
CA VAL A 8 -6.84 -7.70 4.25
C VAL A 8 -5.51 -8.08 3.62
N ALA A 9 -5.44 -8.06 2.29
CA ALA A 9 -4.19 -8.17 1.57
C ALA A 9 -3.64 -6.79 1.33
N VAL A 10 -2.36 -6.56 1.64
CA VAL A 10 -1.68 -5.30 1.34
C VAL A 10 -0.45 -5.58 0.48
N SER A 11 -0.25 -4.76 -0.54
CA SER A 11 0.99 -4.71 -1.31
C SER A 11 1.50 -3.29 -1.41
N VAL A 12 2.81 -3.17 -1.54
CA VAL A 12 3.50 -1.89 -1.68
C VAL A 12 4.44 -1.93 -2.87
N VAL A 13 4.64 -0.77 -3.49
CA VAL A 13 5.75 -0.56 -4.44
C VAL A 13 6.67 0.49 -3.85
N THR A 14 7.98 0.29 -3.96
CA THR A 14 8.99 1.12 -3.31
C THR A 14 10.13 1.45 -4.27
N THR A 15 10.91 2.50 -3.98
CA THR A 15 12.11 2.87 -4.77
C THR A 15 13.33 1.95 -4.55
N GLY A 16 13.20 0.90 -3.74
CA GLY A 16 14.28 -0.03 -3.39
C GLY A 16 13.88 -1.02 -2.28
N ILE A 17 14.81 -1.87 -1.85
CA ILE A 17 14.50 -3.01 -0.95
C ILE A 17 14.67 -2.72 0.55
N HIS A 18 15.16 -1.53 0.93
CA HIS A 18 15.45 -1.21 2.33
C HIS A 18 14.76 0.11 2.75
N PRO A 19 13.99 0.12 3.86
CA PRO A 19 13.16 1.27 4.24
C PRO A 19 13.94 2.50 4.70
N SER A 20 15.17 2.33 5.21
CA SER A 20 16.01 3.48 5.59
C SER A 20 16.50 4.31 4.40
N THR A 21 16.52 3.73 3.20
CA THR A 21 17.04 4.38 1.98
C THR A 21 15.98 4.52 0.89
N GLY A 22 14.96 3.66 0.88
CA GLY A 22 13.86 3.70 -0.08
C GLY A 22 12.73 4.65 0.31
N ARG A 23 11.74 4.78 -0.58
CA ARG A 23 10.46 5.46 -0.34
C ARG A 23 9.30 4.59 -0.79
N LEU A 24 8.19 4.66 -0.07
CA LEU A 24 6.91 4.09 -0.49
C LEU A 24 6.36 4.89 -1.69
N LEU A 25 6.06 4.19 -2.78
CA LEU A 25 5.50 4.76 -4.01
C LEU A 25 3.99 4.58 -4.07
N THR A 26 3.55 3.35 -3.86
CA THR A 26 2.13 2.99 -3.87
C THR A 26 1.81 2.04 -2.75
N ILE A 27 0.54 2.03 -2.36
CA ILE A 27 -0.05 0.97 -1.54
C ILE A 27 -1.36 0.54 -2.18
N ASP A 28 -1.59 -0.76 -2.15
CA ASP A 28 -2.85 -1.39 -2.50
C ASP A 28 -3.32 -2.17 -1.28
N ALA A 29 -4.61 -2.09 -0.96
CA ALA A 29 -5.22 -2.86 0.10
C ALA A 29 -6.58 -3.39 -0.36
N VAL A 30 -6.83 -4.67 -0.10
CA VAL A 30 -8.10 -5.33 -0.47
C VAL A 30 -8.57 -6.19 0.69
N THR A 31 -9.77 -5.95 1.19
CA THR A 31 -10.38 -6.83 2.21
C THR A 31 -11.08 -8.01 1.54
N PHE A 32 -11.03 -9.19 2.15
CA PHE A 32 -11.69 -10.38 1.59
C PHE A 32 -12.15 -11.36 2.67
N ASP A 33 -13.06 -12.26 2.29
CA ASP A 33 -13.62 -13.31 3.15
C ASP A 33 -12.91 -14.66 2.97
N ASP A 34 -13.36 -15.70 3.69
CA ASP A 34 -12.77 -17.05 3.64
C ASP A 34 -12.86 -17.70 2.25
N ASP A 35 -13.83 -17.28 1.42
CA ASP A 35 -14.00 -17.75 0.05
C ASP A 35 -13.23 -16.88 -0.97
N GLY A 36 -12.58 -15.81 -0.50
CA GLY A 36 -11.84 -14.85 -1.32
C GLY A 36 -12.73 -13.81 -2.00
N ALA A 37 -13.99 -13.65 -1.58
CA ALA A 37 -14.84 -12.59 -2.09
C ALA A 37 -14.31 -11.22 -1.63
N ILE A 38 -14.24 -10.28 -2.56
CA ILE A 38 -13.70 -8.95 -2.31
C ILE A 38 -14.73 -8.06 -1.62
N GLY A 39 -14.29 -7.36 -0.58
CA GLY A 39 -15.03 -6.31 0.10
C GLY A 39 -14.61 -4.91 -0.39
N GLU A 40 -13.86 -4.20 0.43
CA GLU A 40 -13.32 -2.88 0.11
C GLU A 40 -11.95 -2.97 -0.58
N GLU A 41 -11.72 -2.05 -1.52
CA GLU A 41 -10.44 -1.85 -2.19
C GLU A 41 -9.92 -0.44 -1.94
N PHE A 42 -8.62 -0.30 -1.84
CA PHE A 42 -7.92 0.97 -1.70
C PHE A 42 -6.64 0.94 -2.53
N HIS A 43 -6.43 2.00 -3.32
CA HIS A 43 -5.19 2.24 -4.03
C HIS A 43 -4.75 3.68 -3.78
N SER A 44 -3.46 3.90 -3.58
CA SER A 44 -2.91 5.24 -3.50
C SER A 44 -1.49 5.31 -4.02
N VAL A 45 -1.21 6.41 -4.71
CA VAL A 45 0.14 6.86 -5.07
C VAL A 45 0.55 7.96 -4.09
N PHE A 46 1.81 7.96 -3.66
CA PHE A 46 2.34 8.91 -2.70
C PHE A 46 3.37 9.85 -3.28
N SER A 47 3.41 11.08 -2.77
CA SER A 47 4.54 11.96 -3.06
C SER A 47 5.82 11.42 -2.43
N THR A 48 6.83 11.20 -3.26
CA THR A 48 8.13 10.64 -2.86
C THR A 48 9.10 11.70 -2.36
N GLY A 49 8.89 12.97 -2.75
CA GLY A 49 9.81 14.09 -2.51
C GLY A 49 11.22 13.88 -3.09
N SER A 50 11.41 12.86 -3.93
CA SER A 50 12.68 12.39 -4.48
C SER A 50 12.43 11.54 -5.73
N ASP A 51 13.48 11.08 -6.41
CA ASP A 51 13.36 10.24 -7.60
C ASP A 51 12.59 8.93 -7.29
N PRO A 52 11.46 8.64 -7.95
CA PRO A 52 10.71 7.39 -7.77
C PRO A 52 11.43 6.17 -8.38
N GLY A 53 12.54 6.38 -9.07
CA GLY A 53 13.32 5.32 -9.70
C GLY A 53 12.80 4.95 -11.09
N PRO A 54 13.22 3.79 -11.62
CA PRO A 54 12.92 3.41 -12.99
C PRO A 54 11.43 3.12 -13.19
N ARG A 55 10.80 3.81 -14.15
CA ARG A 55 9.37 3.67 -14.47
C ARG A 55 8.92 2.24 -14.72
N HIS A 56 9.75 1.38 -15.32
CA HIS A 56 9.35 -0.01 -15.58
C HIS A 56 9.09 -0.83 -14.31
N ASN A 57 9.50 -0.35 -13.13
CA ASN A 57 9.21 -0.98 -11.84
C ASN A 57 7.83 -0.64 -11.29
N HIS A 58 7.21 0.47 -11.71
CA HIS A 58 5.97 0.99 -11.12
C HIS A 58 4.93 1.51 -12.12
N GLY A 59 5.26 1.65 -13.41
CA GLY A 59 4.36 2.09 -14.49
C GLY A 59 4.01 3.59 -14.54
N LEU A 60 4.07 4.28 -13.40
CA LEU A 60 3.69 5.69 -13.22
C LEU A 60 4.66 6.71 -13.86
N GLU A 61 4.12 7.86 -14.24
CA GLU A 61 4.90 9.01 -14.70
C GLU A 61 5.48 9.79 -13.51
N PRO A 62 6.64 10.47 -13.65
CA PRO A 62 7.18 11.31 -12.59
C PRO A 62 6.18 12.38 -12.07
N GLY A 63 5.29 12.87 -12.95
CA GLY A 63 4.26 13.85 -12.59
C GLY A 63 3.19 13.33 -11.64
N ASP A 64 2.92 12.03 -11.65
CA ASP A 64 1.92 11.40 -10.77
C ASP A 64 2.33 11.53 -9.30
N PHE A 65 3.62 11.36 -9.01
CA PHE A 65 4.18 11.51 -7.66
C PHE A 65 4.22 12.96 -7.18
N ALA A 66 4.43 13.93 -8.08
CA ALA A 66 4.51 15.34 -7.70
C ALA A 66 3.16 15.89 -7.20
N GLN A 67 2.04 15.38 -7.73
CA GLN A 67 0.69 15.76 -7.33
C GLN A 67 0.10 14.85 -6.25
N ALA A 68 0.76 13.74 -5.96
CA ALA A 68 0.28 12.75 -5.02
C ALA A 68 0.29 13.24 -3.56
N PRO A 69 -0.71 12.85 -2.75
CA PRO A 69 -0.74 13.15 -1.34
C PRO A 69 0.44 12.50 -0.60
N ARG A 70 0.78 13.04 0.58
CA ARG A 70 1.68 12.36 1.51
C ARG A 70 0.98 11.15 2.13
N PHE A 71 1.74 10.10 2.44
CA PHE A 71 1.27 8.91 3.15
C PHE A 71 0.42 9.24 4.39
N SER A 72 0.85 10.23 5.19
CA SER A 72 0.17 10.64 6.42
C SER A 72 -1.31 11.03 6.22
N ARG A 73 -1.72 11.43 5.01
CA ARG A 73 -3.11 11.74 4.69
C ARG A 73 -4.02 10.51 4.71
N HIS A 74 -3.46 9.31 4.56
CA HIS A 74 -4.20 8.05 4.40
C HIS A 74 -4.20 7.16 5.65
N LEU A 75 -3.54 7.58 6.74
CA LEU A 75 -3.41 6.79 7.96
C LEU A 75 -4.77 6.31 8.50
N LYS A 76 -5.77 7.20 8.60
CA LYS A 76 -7.11 6.80 9.09
C LYS A 76 -7.82 5.79 8.19
N THR A 77 -7.60 5.87 6.88
CA THR A 77 -8.22 4.94 5.92
C THR A 77 -7.56 3.58 6.03
N LEU A 78 -6.24 3.54 6.05
CA LEU A 78 -5.46 2.30 6.18
C LEU A 78 -5.68 1.63 7.53
N ASP A 79 -5.68 2.41 8.62
CA ASP A 79 -6.02 1.96 9.97
C ASP A 79 -7.35 1.22 9.98
N ARG A 80 -8.43 1.84 9.49
CA ARG A 80 -9.75 1.19 9.40
C ARG A 80 -9.80 -0.08 8.53
N LEU A 81 -9.00 -0.12 7.45
CA LEU A 81 -8.95 -1.29 6.55
C LEU A 81 -8.17 -2.45 7.17
N ILE A 82 -7.21 -2.16 8.05
CA ILE A 82 -6.32 -3.17 8.65
C ILE A 82 -6.81 -3.60 10.04
N ASP A 83 -7.39 -2.67 10.80
CA ASP A 83 -7.84 -2.92 12.16
C ASP A 83 -8.82 -4.10 12.23
N ASP A 84 -8.64 -4.91 13.28
CA ASP A 84 -9.38 -6.13 13.58
C ASP A 84 -9.39 -7.20 12.46
N ARG A 85 -8.44 -7.15 11.52
CA ARG A 85 -8.29 -8.13 10.43
C ARG A 85 -6.94 -8.83 10.46
N THR A 86 -6.92 -10.02 9.88
CA THR A 86 -5.66 -10.70 9.55
C THR A 86 -5.03 -10.04 8.33
N LEU A 87 -3.87 -9.42 8.53
CA LEU A 87 -3.07 -8.82 7.48
C LEU A 87 -2.31 -9.91 6.70
N VAL A 88 -2.49 -9.92 5.37
CA VAL A 88 -1.82 -10.82 4.44
C VAL A 88 -0.86 -10.01 3.57
N LEU A 89 0.41 -10.40 3.58
CA LEU A 89 1.48 -9.75 2.82
C LEU A 89 2.23 -10.79 1.99
N HIS A 90 2.57 -10.44 0.75
CA HIS A 90 3.61 -11.15 0.01
C HIS A 90 4.96 -10.53 0.39
N ASP A 91 5.91 -11.37 0.85
CA ASP A 91 7.20 -10.90 1.38
C ASP A 91 7.05 -9.88 2.53
N ALA A 92 6.44 -10.34 3.63
CA ALA A 92 6.12 -9.50 4.79
C ALA A 92 7.30 -8.66 5.30
N PRO A 93 8.56 -9.14 5.38
CA PRO A 93 9.69 -8.32 5.81
C PRO A 93 9.91 -7.06 4.95
N LEU A 94 9.69 -7.14 3.64
CA LEU A 94 9.78 -5.98 2.76
C LEU A 94 8.60 -5.04 3.00
N ALA A 95 7.37 -5.55 2.89
CA ALA A 95 6.17 -4.72 2.93
C ALA A 95 5.94 -4.07 4.30
N TRP A 96 6.13 -4.81 5.39
CA TRP A 96 5.98 -4.31 6.77
C TRP A 96 7.12 -3.39 7.21
N GLY A 97 8.29 -3.51 6.58
CA GLY A 97 9.45 -2.68 6.90
C GLY A 97 9.34 -1.23 6.45
N PHE A 98 8.51 -0.95 5.44
CA PHE A 98 8.30 0.37 4.83
C PHE A 98 7.13 1.14 5.47
#